data_AF-A0A2J8VUC0-F1
#
_entry.id   AF-A0A2J8VUC0-F1
#
_cell.length_a   1.000
_cell.length_b   1.000
_cell.length_c   1.000
_cell.angle_alpha   90.00
_cell.angle_beta   90.00
_cell.angle_gamma   90.00
#
_symmetry.space_group_name_H-M   'P 1'
#
loop_
_entity.id
_entity.type
_entity.pdbx_description
1 polymer ?
#
loop_
_entity_poly.entity_id
_entity_poly.type
_entity_poly.pdbx_seq_one_letter_code
_entity_poly.pdbx_strand_id
1 'polypeptide(L)'
;MESEDTKKTQEMKTDLNLLLECLKYQMDNAFSQKEALVTIHSICQQNSNASVYFREIGGLMFVKNLAKSSEHSMVKEAALYTLGAIAEKNVYCQQTLCTSELFEDLTWFL
;
A
#
# COMPACT_ATOMS: atom_id res chain seq x y z
N MET A 1 31.09 -3.42 10.20
CA MET A 1 30.19 -4.47 9.68
C MET A 1 28.78 -3.98 9.92
N GLU A 2 27.97 -3.84 8.87
CA GLU A 2 26.53 -3.61 9.04
C GLU A 2 25.90 -4.81 9.75
N SER A 3 24.96 -4.56 10.66
CA SER A 3 24.21 -5.64 11.30
C SER A 3 23.22 -6.25 10.31
N GLU A 4 22.90 -7.52 10.48
CA GLU A 4 21.95 -8.24 9.63
C GLU A 4 20.55 -7.58 9.62
N ASP A 5 20.15 -6.98 10.74
CA ASP A 5 18.88 -6.23 10.85
C ASP A 5 18.87 -4.95 10.01
N THR A 6 20.03 -4.28 9.88
CA THR A 6 20.17 -3.09 9.04
C THR A 6 20.00 -3.46 7.57
N LYS A 7 20.59 -4.58 7.16
CA LYS A 7 20.49 -5.11 5.79
C LYS A 7 19.04 -5.49 5.43
N LYS A 8 18.36 -6.26 6.29
CA LYS A 8 16.95 -6.64 6.10
C LYS A 8 16.02 -5.43 6.00
N THR A 9 16.31 -4.37 6.77
CA THR A 9 15.54 -3.13 6.70
C THR A 9 15.73 -2.41 5.36
N GLN A 10 16.94 -2.36 4.81
CA GLN A 10 17.21 -1.74 3.50
C GLN A 10 16.61 -2.53 2.34
N GLU A 11 16.66 -3.87 2.40
CA GLU A 11 16.02 -4.76 1.43
C GLU A 11 14.51 -4.50 1.38
N MET A 12 13.83 -4.50 2.53
CA MET A 12 12.40 -4.19 2.63
C MET A 12 12.05 -2.81 2.04
N LYS A 13 12.86 -1.78 2.32
CA LYS A 13 12.64 -0.43 1.75
C LYS A 13 12.78 -0.44 0.24
N THR A 14 13.76 -1.16 -0.29
CA THR A 14 13.99 -1.30 -1.73
C THR A 14 12.81 -2.00 -2.39
N ASP A 15 12.34 -3.10 -1.81
CA ASP A 15 11.18 -3.84 -2.32
C ASP A 15 9.92 -2.98 -2.36
N LEU A 16 9.64 -2.22 -1.30
CA LEU A 16 8.48 -1.32 -1.27
C LEU A 16 8.56 -0.20 -2.33
N ASN A 17 9.75 0.36 -2.58
CA ASN A 17 9.92 1.34 -3.66
C ASN A 17 9.66 0.70 -5.03
N LEU A 18 10.24 -0.47 -5.28
CA LEU A 18 10.05 -1.18 -6.55
C LEU A 18 8.58 -1.56 -6.78
N LEU A 19 7.88 -2.02 -5.74
CA LEU A 19 6.46 -2.34 -5.81
C LEU A 19 5.60 -1.09 -6.04
N LEU A 20 5.94 0.04 -5.41
CA LEU A 20 5.24 1.29 -5.65
C LEU A 20 5.46 1.81 -7.08
N GLU A 21 6.67 1.72 -7.61
CA GLU A 21 6.95 2.02 -9.02
C GLU A 21 6.22 1.04 -9.96
N CYS A 22 6.14 -0.25 -9.60
CA CYS A 22 5.36 -1.23 -10.34
C CYS A 22 3.89 -0.80 -10.47
N LEU A 23 3.27 -0.36 -9.37
CA LEU A 23 1.90 0.15 -9.42
C LEU A 23 1.74 1.41 -10.29
N LYS A 24 2.75 2.29 -10.32
CA LYS A 24 2.75 3.52 -11.13
C LYS A 24 2.88 3.24 -12.62
N TYR A 25 3.70 2.27 -13.02
CA TYR A 25 3.98 2.02 -14.44
C TYR A 25 3.15 0.89 -15.05
N GLN A 26 2.54 0.01 -14.25
CA GLN A 26 1.69 -1.10 -14.72
C GLN A 26 0.20 -0.70 -14.76
N MET A 27 -0.13 0.54 -15.11
CA MET A 27 -1.51 1.03 -15.11
C MET A 27 -2.45 0.24 -16.05
N ASP A 28 -1.90 -0.34 -17.12
CA ASP A 28 -2.66 -1.13 -18.10
C ASP A 28 -2.72 -2.63 -17.76
N ASN A 29 -2.18 -3.05 -16.62
CA ASN A 29 -2.13 -4.46 -16.21
C ASN A 29 -2.70 -4.66 -14.80
N ALA A 30 -4.03 -4.84 -14.76
CA ALA A 30 -4.78 -5.07 -13.53
C ALA A 30 -4.25 -6.24 -12.69
N PHE A 31 -3.79 -7.31 -13.33
CA PHE A 31 -3.28 -8.49 -12.64
C PHE A 31 -1.98 -8.18 -11.89
N SER A 32 -1.01 -7.56 -12.58
CA SER A 32 0.23 -7.15 -11.94
C SER A 32 0.01 -6.09 -10.86
N GLN A 33 -0.95 -5.18 -11.04
CA GLN A 33 -1.33 -4.24 -9.98
C GLN A 33 -1.84 -4.96 -8.72
N LYS A 34 -2.75 -5.93 -8.89
CA LYS A 34 -3.25 -6.74 -7.78
C LYS A 34 -2.13 -7.49 -7.06
N GLU A 35 -1.24 -8.15 -7.79
CA GLU A 35 -0.11 -8.87 -7.20
C GLU A 35 0.82 -7.95 -6.43
N ALA A 36 1.13 -6.77 -6.96
CA ALA A 36 1.93 -5.78 -6.27
C ALA A 36 1.26 -5.30 -4.97
N LEU A 37 -0.05 -5.04 -4.99
CA LEU A 37 -0.83 -4.65 -3.80
C LEU A 37 -0.81 -5.73 -2.70
N VAL A 38 -1.00 -6.99 -3.08
CA VAL A 38 -0.95 -8.14 -2.15
C VAL A 38 0.46 -8.31 -1.58
N THR A 39 1.49 -8.10 -2.39
CA THR A 39 2.89 -8.20 -1.97
C THR A 39 3.24 -7.08 -0.97
N ILE A 40 2.83 -5.84 -1.25
CA ILE A 40 2.99 -4.71 -0.31
C ILE A 40 2.32 -5.02 1.03
N HIS A 41 1.09 -5.54 1.00
CA HIS A 41 0.39 -5.96 2.20
C HIS A 41 1.19 -7.01 3.00
N SER A 42 1.68 -8.06 2.34
CA SER A 42 2.47 -9.12 2.99
C SER A 42 3.73 -8.58 3.68
N ILE A 43 4.46 -7.68 3.00
CA ILE A 43 5.65 -7.01 3.58
C ILE A 43 5.26 -6.17 4.81
N CYS A 44 4.18 -5.39 4.71
CA CYS A 44 3.67 -4.57 5.81
C CYS A 44 3.17 -5.40 7.00
N GLN A 45 2.63 -6.58 6.75
CA GLN A 45 2.18 -7.50 7.79
C GLN A 45 3.36 -8.10 8.57
N GLN A 46 4.45 -8.43 7.88
CA GLN A 46 5.63 -9.05 8.47
C GLN A 46 6.51 -8.06 9.24
N ASN A 47 6.43 -6.76 8.90
CA ASN A 47 7.27 -5.74 9.51
C ASN A 47 6.51 -4.43 9.70
N SER A 48 6.25 -4.05 10.96
CA SER A 48 5.52 -2.81 11.28
C SER A 48 6.21 -1.53 10.80
N ASN A 49 7.55 -1.52 10.70
CA ASN A 49 8.31 -0.40 10.13
C ASN A 49 8.08 -0.26 8.62
N ALA A 50 7.71 -1.33 7.93
CA ALA A 50 7.41 -1.29 6.51
C ALA A 50 6.16 -0.46 6.23
N SER A 51 5.11 -0.57 7.05
CA SER A 51 3.92 0.29 6.94
C SER A 51 4.23 1.77 7.16
N VAL A 52 5.09 2.07 8.15
CA VAL A 52 5.55 3.45 8.41
C VAL A 52 6.30 3.99 7.21
N TYR A 53 7.25 3.23 6.68
CA TYR A 53 8.03 3.64 5.52
C TYR A 53 7.15 3.78 4.27
N PHE A 54 6.22 2.85 4.04
CA PHE A 54 5.29 2.92 2.92
C PHE A 54 4.43 4.18 2.96
N ARG A 55 4.02 4.62 4.17
CA ARG A 55 3.38 5.92 4.38
C ARG A 55 4.32 7.08 4.05
N GLU A 56 5.56 7.06 4.53
CA GLU A 56 6.56 8.12 4.30
C GLU A 56 6.85 8.37 2.82
N ILE A 57 6.88 7.31 2.00
CA ILE A 57 7.09 7.42 0.55
C ILE A 57 5.79 7.75 -0.23
N GLY A 58 4.69 8.07 0.47
CA GLY A 58 3.41 8.43 -0.16
C GLY A 58 2.60 7.24 -0.69
N GLY A 59 2.99 6.01 -0.35
CA GLY A 59 2.35 4.79 -0.84
C GLY A 59 0.87 4.69 -0.49
N LEU A 60 0.47 5.09 0.71
CA LEU A 60 -0.95 5.09 1.13
C LEU A 60 -1.82 5.98 0.24
N MET A 61 -1.35 7.20 -0.07
CA MET A 61 -2.09 8.13 -0.93
C MET A 61 -2.18 7.62 -2.35
N PHE A 62 -1.11 7.01 -2.86
CA PHE A 62 -1.13 6.39 -4.18
C PHE A 62 -2.16 5.25 -4.24
N VAL A 63 -2.16 4.34 -3.27
CA VAL A 63 -3.09 3.20 -3.24
C VAL A 63 -4.54 3.66 -3.07
N LYS A 64 -4.80 4.69 -2.25
CA LYS A 64 -6.13 5.34 -2.17
C LYS A 64 -6.59 5.83 -3.54
N ASN A 65 -5.73 6.59 -4.23
CA ASN A 65 -6.08 7.14 -5.54
C ASN A 65 -6.30 6.03 -6.57
N LEU A 66 -5.49 4.96 -6.52
CA LEU A 66 -5.66 3.79 -7.37
C LEU A 66 -7.01 3.10 -7.14
N ALA A 67 -7.45 2.93 -5.89
CA ALA A 67 -8.77 2.39 -5.58
C ALA A 67 -9.88 3.25 -6.21
N LYS A 68 -9.73 4.57 -6.18
CA LYS A 68 -10.69 5.52 -6.74
C LYS A 68 -10.72 5.55 -8.26
N SER A 69 -9.56 5.54 -8.92
CA SER A 69 -9.45 5.75 -10.36
C SER A 69 -9.49 4.46 -11.19
N SER A 70 -9.20 3.30 -10.62
CA SER A 70 -9.15 2.05 -11.39
C SER A 70 -10.53 1.71 -11.97
N GLU A 71 -10.57 1.19 -13.20
CA GLU A 71 -11.81 0.64 -13.78
C GLU A 71 -11.99 -0.85 -13.44
N HIS A 72 -10.95 -1.49 -12.91
CA HIS A 72 -10.93 -2.92 -12.62
C HIS A 72 -11.29 -3.20 -11.16
N SER A 73 -12.45 -3.83 -10.91
CA SER A 73 -12.91 -4.18 -9.55
C SER A 73 -11.87 -4.94 -8.73
N MET A 74 -11.14 -5.87 -9.36
CA MET A 74 -10.09 -6.64 -8.70
C MET A 74 -8.95 -5.78 -8.13
N VAL A 75 -8.65 -4.64 -8.77
CA VAL A 75 -7.62 -3.70 -8.31
C VAL A 75 -8.18 -2.84 -7.20
N LYS A 76 -9.44 -2.38 -7.33
CA LYS A 76 -10.13 -1.64 -6.25
C LYS A 76 -10.18 -2.47 -4.96
N GLU A 77 -10.64 -3.70 -5.04
CA GLU A 77 -10.74 -4.63 -3.91
C GLU A 77 -9.37 -4.87 -3.26
N ALA A 78 -8.34 -5.14 -4.07
CA ALA A 78 -6.98 -5.34 -3.56
C ALA A 78 -6.42 -4.08 -2.90
N ALA A 79 -6.69 -2.90 -3.47
CA ALA A 79 -6.23 -1.63 -2.92
C ALA A 79 -6.91 -1.32 -1.57
N LEU A 80 -8.23 -1.48 -1.49
CA LEU A 80 -8.99 -1.31 -0.25
C LEU A 80 -8.57 -2.32 0.83
N TYR A 81 -8.37 -3.57 0.45
CA TYR A 81 -7.84 -4.61 1.33
C TYR A 81 -6.46 -4.22 1.89
N THR A 82 -5.53 -3.82 1.02
CA THR A 82 -4.18 -3.40 1.43
C THR A 82 -4.20 -2.18 2.35
N LEU A 83 -5.04 -1.17 2.06
CA LEU A 83 -5.21 0.01 2.93
C LEU A 83 -5.77 -0.36 4.31
N GLY A 84 -6.84 -1.16 4.34
CA GLY A 84 -7.47 -1.60 5.58
C GLY A 84 -6.50 -2.39 6.46
N ALA A 85 -5.76 -3.34 5.88
CA ALA A 85 -4.80 -4.15 6.59
C ALA A 85 -3.61 -3.33 7.14
N ILE A 86 -3.09 -2.36 6.37
CA ILE A 86 -2.02 -1.47 6.85
C ILE A 86 -2.53 -0.55 7.96
N ALA A 87 -3.75 -0.02 7.84
CA ALA A 87 -4.36 0.82 8.87
C ALA A 87 -4.54 0.07 10.21
N GLU A 88 -4.97 -1.19 10.15
CA GLU A 88 -5.25 -2.01 11.35
C GLU A 88 -4.02 -2.17 12.25
N LYS A 89 -2.82 -2.28 11.67
CA LYS A 89 -1.58 -2.58 12.42
C LYS A 89 -0.75 -1.34 12.77
N ASN A 90 -1.12 -0.15 12.29
CA ASN A 90 -0.30 1.04 12.45
C ASN A 90 -1.12 2.32 12.65
N VAL A 91 -1.02 2.90 13.86
CA VAL A 91 -1.76 4.12 14.25
C VAL A 91 -1.45 5.32 13.33
N TYR A 92 -0.22 5.48 12.86
CA TYR A 92 0.13 6.59 11.96
C TYR A 92 -0.51 6.41 10.57
N CYS A 93 -0.59 5.17 10.08
CA CYS A 93 -1.31 4.86 8.85
C CYS A 93 -2.82 5.04 9.02
N GLN A 94 -3.36 4.60 10.16
CA GLN A 94 -4.76 4.82 10.52
C GLN A 94 -5.10 6.31 10.55
N GLN A 95 -4.29 7.15 11.20
CA GLN A 95 -4.48 8.61 11.22
C GLN A 95 -4.42 9.22 9.82
N THR A 96 -3.58 8.68 8.93
CA THR A 96 -3.49 9.14 7.53
C THR A 96 -4.74 8.78 6.73
N LEU A 97 -5.37 7.64 7.03
CA LEU A 97 -6.49 7.10 6.25
C LEU A 97 -7.86 7.48 6.81
N CYS A 98 -8.03 7.63 8.13
CA CYS A 98 -9.28 8.01 8.78
C CYS A 98 -9.62 9.48 8.54
N THR A 99 -10.04 9.80 7.32
CA THR A 99 -10.43 11.13 6.84
C THR A 99 -11.85 11.08 6.30
N SER A 100 -12.59 12.21 6.37
CA SER A 100 -13.94 12.31 5.77
C SER A 100 -13.90 11.97 4.30
N GLU A 101 -12.89 12.47 3.58
CA GLU A 101 -12.71 12.23 2.16
C GLU A 101 -12.60 10.73 1.82
N LEU A 102 -11.78 9.96 2.57
CA LEU A 102 -11.70 8.51 2.32
C LEU A 102 -13.04 7.81 2.63
N PHE A 103 -13.75 8.23 3.67
CA PHE A 103 -15.04 7.61 4.01
C PHE A 103 -16.14 7.95 3.00
N GLU A 104 -16.16 9.16 2.46
CA GLU A 104 -17.00 9.53 1.33
C GLU A 104 -16.65 8.68 0.10
N ASP A 105 -15.37 8.54 -0.23
CA ASP A 105 -14.91 7.66 -1.31
C ASP A 105 -15.39 6.21 -1.11
N LEU A 106 -15.35 5.69 0.13
CA LEU A 106 -15.85 4.35 0.48
C LEU A 106 -17.33 4.17 0.20
N THR A 107 -18.16 5.20 0.40
CA THR A 107 -19.59 5.12 0.09
C THR A 107 -19.88 5.00 -1.41
N TRP A 108 -18.95 5.40 -2.27
CA TRP A 108 -19.07 5.23 -3.73
C TRP A 108 -18.64 3.85 -4.21
N PHE A 109 -17.93 3.06 -3.39
CA PHE A 109 -17.54 1.70 -3.74
C PHE A 109 -18.55 0.64 -3.29
N LEU A 110 -19.47 0.99 -2.38
CA LEU A 110 -20.55 0.13 -1.85
C LEU A 110 -21.84 0.36 -2.64
#